data_AF-A0A2N2YWQ0-F1
#
_entry.id   AF-A0A2N2YWQ0-F1
#
_cell.length_a   1.000
_cell.length_b   1.000
_cell.length_c   1.000
_cell.angle_alpha   90.00
_cell.angle_beta   90.00
_cell.angle_gamma   90.00
#
_symmetry.space_group_name_H-M   'P 1'
#
loop_
_entity.id
_entity.type
_entity.pdbx_description
1 polymer ?
#
loop_
_entity_poly.entity_id
_entity_poly.type
_entity_poly.pdbx_seq_one_letter_code
_entity_poly.pdbx_strand_id
1 'polypeptide(L)' 'NGGGQHIGASEEAIRARMQSIYAIDDKAIVRVSHQNPEVIALYENYLEEPLGHKSHQLLHTKYTKRNVLK' A
#
# COMPACT_ATOMS: atom_id res chain seq x y z
N ASN A 1 13.17 3.55 -2.94
CA ASN A 1 14.27 4.45 -2.52
C ASN A 1 13.70 5.68 -1.83
N GLY A 2 13.11 5.52 -0.65
CA GLY A 2 12.66 6.67 0.17
C GLY A 2 13.84 7.31 0.89
N GLY A 3 13.76 8.61 1.20
CA GLY A 3 14.86 9.37 1.81
C GLY A 3 15.36 8.89 3.18
N GLY A 4 14.65 7.95 3.82
CA GLY A 4 15.06 7.29 5.06
C GLY A 4 15.73 5.92 4.87
N GLN A 5 16.04 5.50 3.64
CA GLN A 5 16.80 4.26 3.42
C GLN A 5 18.28 4.43 3.82
N HIS A 6 18.96 3.31 4.08
CA HIS A 6 20.38 3.31 4.47
C HIS A 6 21.23 4.05 3.43
N ILE A 7 22.01 5.04 3.89
CA ILE A 7 22.88 5.85 3.05
C ILE A 7 24.09 5.01 2.64
N GLY A 8 24.36 4.92 1.34
CA GLY A 8 25.49 4.15 0.79
C GLY A 8 25.15 2.72 0.35
N ALA A 9 23.87 2.35 0.28
CA ALA A 9 23.48 1.08 -0.32
C ALA A 9 23.91 1.00 -1.79
N SER A 10 24.64 -0.06 -2.16
CA SER A 10 25.00 -0.30 -3.56
C SER A 10 23.77 -0.62 -4.40
N GLU A 11 23.86 -0.42 -5.71
CA GLU A 11 22.78 -0.77 -6.63
C GLU A 11 22.44 -2.27 -6.53
N GLU A 12 23.45 -3.12 -6.33
CA GLU A 12 23.29 -4.56 -6.12
C GLU A 12 22.43 -4.85 -4.89
N ALA A 13 22.66 -4.14 -3.77
CA ALA A 13 21.89 -4.32 -2.55
C ALA A 13 20.42 -3.88 -2.74
N ILE A 14 20.18 -2.81 -3.50
CA ILE A 14 18.82 -2.35 -3.84
C ILE A 14 18.12 -3.40 -4.71
N ARG A 15 18.79 -3.91 -5.75
CA ARG A 15 18.23 -4.95 -6.64
C ARG A 15 17.92 -6.24 -5.88
N ALA A 16 18.83 -6.69 -5.02
CA ALA A 16 18.62 -7.88 -4.20
C ALA A 16 17.42 -7.74 -3.26
N ARG A 17 17.24 -6.57 -2.64
CA ARG A 17 16.07 -6.28 -1.81
C ARG A 17 14.77 -6.34 -2.61
N MET A 18 14.74 -5.73 -3.80
CA MET A 18 13.56 -5.78 -4.67
C MET A 18 13.21 -7.21 -5.09
N GLN A 19 14.21 -8.00 -5.54
CA GLN A 19 14.02 -9.40 -5.92
C GLN A 19 13.48 -10.24 -4.76
N SER A 20 13.98 -10.01 -3.54
CA SER A 20 13.52 -10.73 -2.36
C SER A 20 12.05 -10.44 -2.04
N ILE A 21 11.61 -9.19 -2.17
CA ILE A 21 10.20 -8.79 -1.99
C ILE A 21 9.32 -9.51 -3.02
N TYR A 22 9.68 -9.45 -4.30
CA TYR A 22 8.88 -10.11 -5.35
C TYR A 22 8.83 -11.63 -5.19
N ALA A 23 9.92 -12.26 -4.76
CA ALA A 23 9.95 -13.70 -4.51
C ALA A 23 9.07 -14.12 -3.32
N ILE A 24 8.90 -13.25 -2.33
CA ILE A 24 7.96 -13.46 -1.21
C ILE A 24 6.53 -13.36 -1.73
N ASP A 25 6.21 -12.31 -2.49
CA ASP A 25 4.87 -12.09 -3.04
C ASP A 25 4.44 -13.21 -3.99
N ASP A 26 5.35 -13.72 -4.82
CA ASP A 26 5.05 -14.81 -5.77
C ASP A 26 4.72 -16.13 -5.07
N LYS A 27 5.33 -16.38 -3.91
CA LYS A 27 5.09 -17.59 -3.10
C LYS A 27 3.90 -17.45 -2.15
N ALA A 28 3.30 -16.26 -2.04
CA ALA A 28 2.16 -16.05 -1.18
C ALA A 28 0.93 -16.79 -1.72
N ILE A 29 0.22 -17.48 -0.82
CA ILE A 29 -1.02 -18.19 -1.15
C ILE A 29 -2.11 -17.18 -1.58
N VAL A 30 -2.15 -16.03 -0.91
CA VAL A 30 -3.03 -14.90 -1.24
C VAL A 30 -2.18 -13.78 -1.81
N ARG A 31 -2.43 -13.42 -3.08
CA ARG A 31 -1.60 -12.46 -3.83
C ARG A 31 -2.31 -11.15 -4.17
N VAL A 32 -3.64 -11.12 -4.03
CA VAL A 32 -4.48 -9.99 -4.39
C VAL A 32 -5.39 -9.61 -3.23
N SER A 33 -5.52 -8.32 -2.97
CA SER A 33 -6.22 -7.82 -1.77
C SER A 33 -7.69 -8.23 -1.71
N HIS A 34 -8.38 -8.36 -2.85
CA HIS A 34 -9.78 -8.77 -2.91
C HIS A 34 -10.02 -10.28 -2.66
N GLN A 35 -8.95 -11.09 -2.60
CA GLN A 35 -9.01 -12.49 -2.16
C GLN A 35 -8.51 -12.66 -0.72
N ASN A 36 -8.06 -11.59 -0.05
CA ASN A 36 -7.61 -11.67 1.32
C ASN A 36 -8.81 -11.80 2.27
N PRO A 37 -8.93 -12.90 3.05
CA PRO A 37 -10.07 -13.14 3.92
C PRO A 37 -10.25 -12.05 5.00
N GLU A 38 -9.16 -11.44 5.48
CA GLU A 38 -9.24 -10.35 6.46
C GLU A 38 -9.80 -9.07 5.83
N VAL A 39 -9.41 -8.79 4.58
CA VAL A 39 -9.95 -7.64 3.83
C VAL A 39 -11.44 -7.86 3.54
N ILE A 40 -11.81 -9.06 3.09
CA ILE A 40 -13.22 -9.42 2.85
C ILE A 40 -14.04 -9.23 4.13
N ALA A 41 -13.58 -9.81 5.25
CA ALA A 41 -14.27 -9.69 6.53
C ALA A 41 -14.36 -8.23 7.03
N LEU A 42 -13.34 -7.40 6.78
CA LEU A 42 -13.37 -5.97 7.12
C LEU A 42 -14.45 -5.22 6.34
N TYR A 43 -14.62 -5.52 5.04
CA TYR A 43 -15.68 -4.92 4.24
C TYR A 43 -17.06 -5.45 4.65
N GLU A 44 -17.25 -6.76 4.73
CA GLU A 44 -18.53 -7.38 5.08
C GLU A 44 -19.05 -6.95 6.44
N ASN A 45 -18.18 -6.88 7.45
CA ASN A 45 -18.60 -6.65 8.84
C ASN A 45 -18.54 -5.18 9.25
N TYR A 46 -17.83 -4.33 8.51
CA TYR A 46 -17.58 -2.95 8.96
C TYR A 46 -17.68 -1.90 7.87
N LEU A 47 -16.85 -1.97 6.82
CA LEU A 47 -16.75 -0.89 5.81
C LEU A 47 -17.87 -0.90 4.77
N GLU A 48 -18.64 -1.99 4.68
CA GLU A 48 -19.68 -2.27 3.69
C GLU A 48 -19.07 -2.42 2.29
N GLU A 49 -19.07 -1.37 1.48
CA GLU A 49 -18.62 -1.41 0.09
C GLU A 49 -17.42 -0.50 -0.19
N PRO A 50 -16.54 -0.87 -1.15
CA PRO A 50 -15.55 0.05 -1.69
C PRO A 50 -16.21 1.30 -2.24
N LEU A 51 -15.63 2.47 -2.01
CA LEU A 51 -16.20 3.77 -2.40
C LEU A 51 -17.57 4.09 -1.74
N GLY A 52 -18.02 3.29 -0.77
CA GLY A 52 -19.17 3.59 0.07
C GLY A 52 -18.91 4.75 1.03
N HIS A 53 -19.96 5.22 1.70
CA HIS A 53 -19.88 6.38 2.60
C HIS A 53 -18.80 6.21 3.69
N LYS A 54 -18.82 5.08 4.39
CA LYS A 54 -17.87 4.77 5.48
C LYS A 54 -16.44 4.61 4.97
N SER A 55 -16.26 3.92 3.84
CA SER A 55 -14.97 3.82 3.14
C SER A 55 -14.43 5.20 2.75
N HIS A 56 -15.26 6.08 2.19
CA HIS A 56 -14.87 7.45 1.85
C HIS A 56 -14.50 8.29 3.07
N GLN A 57 -15.20 8.11 4.19
CA GLN A 57 -14.91 8.85 5.41
C GLN A 57 -13.57 8.45 6.04
N LEU A 58 -13.22 7.15 6.02
CA LEU A 58 -12.06 6.62 6.73
C LEU A 58 -10.81 6.47 5.87
N LEU A 59 -10.97 6.09 4.60
CA LEU A 59 -9.86 5.66 3.75
C LEU A 59 -9.54 6.65 2.61
N HIS A 60 -10.41 7.62 2.36
CA HIS A 60 -10.19 8.63 1.33
C HIS A 60 -9.76 9.96 1.96
N THR A 61 -9.07 10.75 1.15
CA THR A 61 -8.61 12.09 1.55
C THR A 61 -8.89 13.09 0.43
N LYS A 62 -8.71 14.37 0.72
CA LYS A 62 -8.86 15.46 -0.23
C LYS A 62 -7.60 16.31 -0.22
N TYR A 63 -7.24 16.82 -1.38
CA TYR A 63 -6.17 17.79 -1.52
C TYR A 63 -6.75 19.19 -1.54
N THR A 64 -5.99 20.15 -1.01
CA THR A 64 -6.31 21.57 -1.11
C THR A 64 -5.15 22.28 -1.79
N LYS A 65 -5.46 23.24 -2.65
CA LYS A 65 -4.45 24.05 -3.33
C LYS A 65 -3.55 24.72 -2.29
N ARG A 66 -2.24 24.50 -2.39
CA ARG A 66 -1.25 25.11 -1.52
C ARG A 66 -0.54 26.22 -2.29
N ASN A 67 -0.70 27.47 -1.87
CA ASN A 67 0.06 28.60 -2.42
C ASN A 67 1.42 28.65 -1.69
N VAL A 68 2.39 27.89 -2.20
CA VAL A 68 3.74 27.81 -1.61
C VAL A 68 4.76 28.75 -2.24
N LEU A 69 4.42 29.41 -3.35
CA LEU A 69 5.29 30.37 -4.02
C LEU A 69 4.45 31.59 -4.45
N LYS A 70 4.99 32.79 -4.22
CA LYS A 70 4.57 34.04 -4.88
C LYS A 70 5.36 34.19 -6.16
#